data_AF-A0A9D1AIV1-F1
#
_entry.id   AF-A0A9D1AIV1-F1
#
_cell.length_a   1.000
_cell.length_b   1.000
_cell.length_c   1.000
_cell.angle_alpha   90.00
_cell.angle_beta   90.00
_cell.angle_gamma   90.00
#
_symmetry.space_group_name_H-M   'P 1'
#
loop_
_entity.id
_entity.type
_entity.pdbx_description
1 polymer ?
#
loop_
_entity_poly.entity_id
_entity_poly.type
_entity_poly.pdbx_seq_one_letter_code
_entity_poly.pdbx_strand_id
1 'polypeptide(L)'
;MKQDKEFLGTQPVGRLLLRLALPTVAAQIINMLYNIVDRIYIGHIPNIGPDALTGVGVCMPLIMIVSAFAAFAAYGGAPRSSIFLGQSNQRAAEKTLGNCFVLQIIISVLLTVALLL
;
A
#
# COMPACT_ATOMS: atom_id res chain seq x y z
N MET A 1 -23.48 -3.43 -10.75
CA MET A 1 -22.79 -2.15 -10.46
C MET A 1 -22.15 -1.64 -11.75
N LYS A 2 -22.90 -0.92 -12.60
CA LYS A 2 -22.34 -0.15 -13.72
C LYS A 2 -21.92 1.19 -13.14
N GLN A 3 -20.64 1.35 -12.84
CA GLN A 3 -20.10 2.55 -12.23
C GLN A 3 -19.54 3.43 -13.35
N ASP A 4 -20.23 4.54 -13.62
CA ASP A 4 -19.95 5.49 -14.69
C ASP A 4 -18.52 6.04 -14.61
N LYS A 5 -17.61 5.46 -15.40
CA LYS A 5 -16.23 5.96 -15.60
C LYS A 5 -16.17 7.22 -16.47
N GLU A 6 -17.30 7.70 -16.99
CA GLU A 6 -17.42 8.92 -17.80
C GLU A 6 -17.04 10.20 -17.05
N PHE A 7 -17.25 10.24 -15.73
CA PHE A 7 -16.94 11.40 -14.88
C PHE A 7 -15.43 11.73 -14.81
N LEU A 8 -14.56 10.72 -14.97
CA LEU A 8 -13.11 10.90 -14.94
C LEU A 8 -12.58 11.69 -16.15
N GLY A 9 -13.32 11.72 -17.26
CA GLY A 9 -12.94 12.43 -18.49
C GLY A 9 -13.72 13.73 -18.77
N THR A 10 -14.84 13.97 -18.08
CA THR A 10 -15.79 15.06 -18.42
C THR A 10 -15.83 16.22 -17.42
N GLN A 11 -15.24 16.07 -16.23
CA GLN A 11 -15.28 17.09 -15.18
C GLN A 11 -14.00 17.93 -15.06
N PRO A 12 -14.10 19.20 -14.59
CA PRO A 12 -12.92 20.03 -14.37
C PRO A 12 -11.99 19.39 -13.34
N VAL A 13 -10.70 19.35 -13.67
CA VAL A 13 -9.63 18.67 -12.91
C VAL A 13 -9.68 19.03 -11.41
N GLY A 14 -9.97 20.28 -11.04
CA GLY A 14 -10.05 20.70 -9.64
C GLY A 14 -11.13 19.99 -8.82
N ARG A 15 -12.33 19.80 -9.38
CA ARG A 15 -13.43 19.09 -8.69
C ARG A 15 -13.16 17.60 -8.60
N LEU A 16 -12.50 17.04 -9.62
CA LEU A 16 -12.08 15.65 -9.67
C LEU A 16 -10.99 15.35 -8.62
N LEU A 17 -9.98 16.21 -8.55
CA LEU A 17 -8.92 16.15 -7.55
C LEU A 17 -9.50 16.22 -6.13
N LEU A 18 -10.38 17.18 -5.83
CA LEU A 18 -11.00 17.27 -4.50
C LEU A 18 -11.81 16.01 -4.15
N ARG A 19 -12.58 15.45 -5.10
CA ARG A 19 -13.40 14.26 -4.88
C ARG A 19 -12.57 12.98 -4.65
N LEU A 20 -11.36 12.89 -5.20
CA LEU A 20 -10.45 11.77 -5.01
C LEU A 20 -9.46 11.97 -3.85
N ALA A 21 -9.02 13.21 -3.63
CA ALA A 21 -8.07 13.55 -2.57
C ALA A 21 -8.73 13.43 -1.20
N LEU A 22 -9.98 13.87 -1.03
CA LEU A 22 -10.68 13.78 0.25
C LEU A 22 -10.75 12.34 0.81
N PRO A 23 -11.22 11.32 0.06
CA PRO A 23 -11.24 9.95 0.56
C PRO A 23 -9.83 9.38 0.76
N THR A 24 -8.87 9.77 -0.09
CA THR A 24 -7.48 9.30 0.03
C THR A 24 -6.84 9.82 1.32
N VAL A 25 -6.99 11.11 1.62
CA VAL A 25 -6.48 11.73 2.86
C VAL A 25 -7.19 11.15 4.08
N ALA A 26 -8.51 10.96 4.03
CA ALA A 26 -9.24 10.32 5.11
C ALA A 26 -8.73 8.89 5.40
N ALA A 27 -8.47 8.10 4.35
CA ALA A 27 -7.89 6.76 4.50
C ALA A 27 -6.49 6.80 5.13
N GLN A 28 -5.66 7.77 4.76
CA GLN A 28 -4.33 7.95 5.38
C GLN A 28 -4.42 8.35 6.85
N ILE A 29 -5.37 9.22 7.23
CA ILE A 29 -5.62 9.60 8.63
C ILE A 29 -6.04 8.36 9.45
N ILE A 30 -6.95 7.53 8.91
CA ILE A 30 -7.39 6.30 9.58
C ILE A 30 -6.20 5.33 9.76
N ASN A 31 -5.35 5.16 8.74
CA ASN A 31 -4.16 4.33 8.84
C ASN A 31 -3.18 4.86 9.90
N MET A 32 -2.99 6.17 9.97
CA MET A 32 -2.14 6.79 10.99
C MET A 32 -2.71 6.59 12.40
N LEU A 33 -4.02 6.78 12.57
CA LEU A 33 -4.70 6.54 13.84
C LEU A 33 -4.59 5.08 14.28
N TYR A 34 -4.70 4.14 13.35
CA TYR A 34 -4.46 2.72 13.63
C TYR A 34 -3.06 2.48 14.20
N ASN A 35 -2.01 3.04 13.57
CA ASN A 35 -0.63 2.91 14.05
C ASN A 35 -0.41 3.57 15.44
N ILE A 36 -1.08 4.68 15.71
CA ILE A 36 -1.01 5.36 17.01
C ILE A 36 -1.70 4.53 18.08
N VAL A 37 -2.92 4.06 17.81
CA VAL A 37 -3.72 3.27 18.74
C VAL A 37 -2.98 1.96 19.04
N ASP A 38 -2.47 1.26 18.03
CA ASP A 38 -1.66 0.04 18.20
C ASP A 38 -0.48 0.27 19.17
N ARG A 39 0.30 1.34 18.99
CA ARG A 39 1.40 1.67 19.90
C ARG A 39 0.93 2.07 21.30
N ILE A 40 -0.20 2.77 21.45
CA ILE A 40 -0.76 3.10 22.76
C ILE A 40 -1.19 1.83 23.50
N TYR A 41 -1.84 0.89 22.80
CA TYR A 41 -2.23 -0.39 23.37
C TYR A 41 -1.01 -1.22 23.79
N ILE A 42 0.02 -1.31 22.93
CA ILE A 42 1.28 -2.00 23.25
C ILE A 42 1.95 -1.35 24.46
N GLY A 43 2.01 -0.02 24.52
CA GLY A 43 2.62 0.70 25.64
C GLY A 43 1.88 0.56 26.98
N HIS A 44 0.56 0.34 26.95
CA HIS A 44 -0.26 0.13 28.16
C HIS A 44 -0.29 -1.32 28.64
N ILE A 45 0.41 -2.25 27.98
CA ILE A 45 0.47 -3.63 28.47
C ILE A 45 1.23 -3.66 29.81
N PRO A 46 0.61 -4.13 30.90
CA PRO A 46 1.27 -4.15 32.21
C PRO A 46 2.52 -5.04 32.16
N ASN A 47 3.60 -4.53 32.76
CA ASN A 47 4.92 -5.18 32.90
C ASN A 47 5.75 -5.41 31.62
N ILE A 48 5.16 -5.42 30.43
CA ILE A 48 5.89 -5.66 29.17
C ILE A 48 5.77 -4.54 28.13
N GLY A 49 4.95 -3.51 28.38
CA GLY A 49 4.72 -2.43 27.42
C GLY A 49 5.99 -1.71 26.93
N PRO A 50 6.94 -1.32 27.81
CA PRO A 50 8.19 -0.68 27.40
C PRO A 50 9.10 -1.58 26.56
N ASP A 51 9.22 -2.85 26.95
CA ASP A 51 10.03 -3.85 26.24
C ASP A 51 9.42 -4.21 24.89
N ALA A 52 8.08 -4.33 24.82
CA ALA A 52 7.35 -4.56 23.59
C ALA A 52 7.48 -3.36 22.63
N LEU A 53 7.40 -2.12 23.13
CA LEU A 53 7.63 -0.92 22.31
C LEU A 53 9.06 -0.87 21.76
N THR A 54 10.04 -1.31 22.57
CA THR A 54 11.44 -1.41 22.15
C THR A 54 11.61 -2.48 21.08
N GLY A 55 10.98 -3.64 21.22
CA GLY A 55 10.93 -4.70 20.21
C GLY A 55 10.30 -4.21 18.90
N VAL A 56 9.18 -3.49 18.97
CA VAL A 56 8.57 -2.84 17.80
C VAL A 56 9.55 -1.88 17.14
N GLY A 57 10.26 -1.06 17.92
CA GLY A 57 11.29 -0.13 17.43
C GLY A 57 12.44 -0.83 16.71
N VAL A 58 12.95 -1.94 17.25
CA VAL A 58 14.02 -2.76 16.64
C VAL A 58 13.55 -3.44 15.35
N CYS A 59 12.26 -3.78 15.23
CA CYS A 59 11.68 -4.36 14.02
C CYS A 59 11.36 -3.33 12.93
N MET A 60 11.34 -2.02 13.22
CA MET A 60 11.01 -0.97 12.25
C MET A 60 11.85 -1.02 10.96
N PRO A 61 13.18 -1.22 11.00
CA PRO A 61 13.98 -1.34 9.78
C PRO A 61 13.57 -2.54 8.92
N LEU A 62 13.20 -3.67 9.53
CA LEU A 62 12.76 -4.86 8.81
C LEU A 62 11.41 -4.63 8.12
N ILE A 63 10.45 -4.02 8.84
CA ILE A 63 9.16 -3.62 8.27
C ILE A 63 9.36 -2.64 7.12
N MET A 64 10.30 -1.70 7.26
CA MET A 64 10.62 -0.73 6.22
C MET A 64 11.20 -1.39 4.97
N ILE A 65 12.10 -2.37 5.11
CA ILE A 65 12.65 -3.14 3.97
C ILE A 65 11.52 -3.87 3.23
N VAL A 66 10.68 -4.62 3.97
CA VAL A 66 9.55 -5.35 3.37
C VAL A 66 8.59 -4.39 2.67
N SER A 67 8.27 -3.28 3.32
CA SER A 67 7.39 -2.25 2.76
C SER A 67 7.98 -1.59 1.51
N ALA A 68 9.29 -1.37 1.46
CA ALA A 68 9.97 -0.77 0.31
C ALA A 68 9.87 -1.66 -0.93
N PHE A 69 10.02 -2.98 -0.78
CA PHE A 69 9.86 -3.92 -1.89
C PHE A 69 8.40 -4.08 -2.33
N ALA A 70 7.45 -4.10 -1.40
CA ALA A 70 6.03 -4.09 -1.73
C ALA A 70 5.64 -2.79 -2.47
N ALA A 71 6.13 -1.65 -1.99
CA ALA A 71 5.98 -0.35 -2.64
C ALA A 71 6.62 -0.32 -4.02
N PHE A 72 7.80 -0.93 -4.21
CA PHE A 72 8.46 -1.04 -5.51
C PHE A 72 7.59 -1.78 -6.53
N ALA A 73 7.02 -2.93 -6.16
CA ALA A 73 6.13 -3.69 -7.03
C ALA A 73 4.82 -2.91 -7.33
N ALA A 74 4.24 -2.27 -6.31
CA ALA A 74 3.01 -1.50 -6.44
C ALA A 74 3.18 -0.23 -7.29
N TYR A 75 4.17 0.61 -6.99
CA TYR A 75 4.42 1.86 -7.70
C TYR A 75 5.03 1.63 -9.10
N GLY A 76 5.73 0.52 -9.35
CA GLY A 76 6.20 0.15 -10.69
C GLY A 76 5.07 -0.36 -11.60
N GLY A 77 4.13 -1.12 -11.05
CA GLY A 77 3.03 -1.74 -11.80
C GLY A 77 1.81 -0.85 -12.02
N ALA A 78 1.41 -0.08 -11.01
CA ALA A 78 0.19 0.73 -11.00
C ALA A 78 0.11 1.78 -12.14
N PRO A 79 1.15 2.60 -12.41
CA PRO A 79 1.08 3.58 -13.49
C PRO A 79 1.07 2.89 -14.86
N ARG A 80 1.85 1.82 -15.05
CA ARG A 80 1.89 1.06 -16.30
C ARG A 80 0.55 0.37 -16.59
N SER A 81 -0.08 -0.21 -15.58
CA SER A 81 -1.43 -0.77 -15.67
C SER A 81 -2.46 0.32 -15.97
N SER A 82 -2.39 1.48 -15.31
CA SER A 82 -3.29 2.61 -15.56
C SER A 82 -3.18 3.13 -17.01
N ILE A 83 -1.98 3.17 -17.57
CA ILE A 83 -1.75 3.56 -18.98
C ILE A 83 -2.39 2.54 -19.94
N PHE A 84 -2.16 1.24 -19.75
CA PHE A 84 -2.75 0.20 -20.62
C PHE A 84 -4.27 0.15 -20.53
N LEU A 85 -4.84 0.36 -19.33
CA LEU A 85 -6.28 0.50 -19.15
C LEU A 85 -6.83 1.74 -19.88
N GLY A 86 -6.11 2.86 -19.86
CA GLY A 86 -6.46 4.07 -20.61
C GLY A 86 -6.42 3.87 -22.14
N GLN A 87 -5.54 2.99 -22.62
CA GLN A 87 -5.47 2.57 -24.03
C GLN A 87 -6.51 1.50 -24.40
N SER A 88 -7.46 1.17 -23.52
CA SER A 88 -8.42 0.07 -23.68
C SER A 88 -7.78 -1.32 -23.87
N ASN A 89 -6.49 -1.47 -23.55
CA ASN A 89 -5.76 -2.73 -23.67
C ASN A 89 -5.78 -3.51 -22.34
N GLN A 90 -6.94 -4.10 -22.04
CA GLN A 90 -7.16 -4.82 -20.77
C GLN A 90 -6.20 -6.02 -20.61
N ARG A 91 -5.90 -6.75 -21.69
CA ARG A 91 -4.97 -7.89 -21.65
C ARG A 91 -3.57 -7.49 -21.20
N ALA A 92 -3.04 -6.37 -21.71
CA ALA A 92 -1.73 -5.88 -21.32
C ALA A 92 -1.71 -5.38 -19.86
N ALA A 93 -2.81 -4.76 -19.42
CA ALA A 93 -2.97 -4.34 -18.03
C ALA A 93 -2.98 -5.55 -17.06
N GLU A 94 -3.80 -6.56 -17.34
CA GLU A 94 -3.86 -7.79 -16.54
C GLU A 94 -2.52 -8.52 -16.48
N LYS A 95 -1.82 -8.64 -17.63
CA LYS A 95 -0.49 -9.25 -17.67
C LYS A 95 0.53 -8.48 -16.85
N THR A 96 0.46 -7.15 -16.86
CA THR A 96 1.35 -6.30 -16.06
C THR A 96 1.06 -6.46 -14.57
N LEU A 97 -0.20 -6.43 -14.15
CA LEU A 97 -0.61 -6.64 -12.76
C LEU A 97 -0.24 -8.05 -12.27
N GLY A 98 -0.49 -9.07 -13.08
CA GLY A 98 -0.11 -10.46 -12.78
C GLY A 98 1.40 -10.62 -12.60
N ASN A 99 2.21 -10.03 -13.48
CA ASN A 99 3.66 -10.07 -13.33
C ASN A 99 4.14 -9.34 -12.07
N CYS A 100 3.57 -8.17 -11.75
CA CYS A 100 3.89 -7.46 -10.51
C CYS A 100 3.50 -8.25 -9.26
N PHE A 101 2.36 -8.95 -9.30
CA PHE A 101 1.92 -9.81 -8.21
C PHE A 101 2.84 -11.01 -8.00
N VAL A 102 3.23 -11.71 -9.08
CA VAL A 102 4.19 -12.82 -9.02
C VAL A 102 5.55 -12.32 -8.52
N LEU A 103 6.03 -11.18 -9.01
CA LEU A 103 7.26 -10.56 -8.54
C LEU A 103 7.20 -10.26 -7.04
N GLN A 104 6.07 -9.72 -6.56
CA GLN A 104 5.88 -9.46 -5.13
C GLN A 104 5.91 -10.75 -4.30
N ILE A 105 5.28 -11.83 -4.75
CA ILE A 105 5.35 -13.14 -4.07
C ILE A 105 6.80 -13.63 -3.99
N ILE A 106 7.55 -13.57 -5.09
CA ILE A 106 8.95 -14.00 -5.12
C ILE A 106 9.78 -13.19 -4.12
N ILE A 107 9.63 -11.86 -4.12
CA ILE A 107 10.36 -11.00 -3.18
C ILE A 107 9.94 -11.28 -1.73
N SER A 108 8.65 -11.47 -1.46
CA SER A 108 8.16 -11.83 -0.13
C SER A 108 8.78 -13.13 0.37
N VAL A 109 8.80 -14.19 -0.45
CA VAL A 109 9.41 -15.47 -0.09
C VAL A 109 10.92 -15.30 0.18
N LEU A 110 11.63 -14.58 -0.70
CA LEU A 110 13.07 -14.33 -0.53
C LEU A 110 13.36 -13.55 0.76
N LEU A 111 12.59 -12.50 1.06
CA LEU A 111 12.74 -11.72 2.28
C LEU A 111 12.43 -12.56 3.51
N THR A 112 11.35 -13.36 3.49
CA THR A 112 11.03 -14.26 4.61
C THR A 112 12.17 -15.23 4.87
N VAL A 113 12.73 -15.88 3.84
CA VAL A 113 13.87 -16.80 4.01
C VAL A 113 15.10 -16.07 4.54
N ALA A 114 15.42 -14.89 4.01
CA ALA A 114 16.58 -14.11 4.42
C ALA A 114 16.48 -13.53 5.84
N LEU A 115 15.26 -13.25 6.33
CA LEU A 115 15.00 -12.73 7.68
C LEU A 115 14.95 -13.84 8.75
N LEU A 116 14.68 -15.08 8.33
CA LEU A 116 14.53 -16.23 9.23
C LEU A 116 15.85 -17.00 9.40
N LEU A 117 16.81 -16.79 8.49
CA LEU A 117 18.22 -17.22 8.59
C LEU A 117 19.05 -16.21 9.38
#